data_AF-A0A0M2K6S7-F1
#
_entry.id   AF-A0A0M2K6S7-F1
#
_cell.length_a   1.000
_cell.length_b   1.000
_cell.length_c   1.000
_cell.angle_alpha   90.00
_cell.angle_beta   90.00
_cell.angle_gamma   90.00
#
_symmetry.space_group_name_H-M   'P 1'
#
loop_
_entity.id
_entity.type
_entity.pdbx_description
1 polymer ?
#
loop_
_entity_poly.entity_id
_entity_poly.type
_entity_poly.pdbx_seq_one_letter_code
_entity_poly.pdbx_strand_id
1 'polypeptide(L)'
;MCKSADEPGGPRRCAAEARTHYQRSAQRVAELEREYDRLTAQLDALTAQRESVVGDIDEQGAVLFEQLTGHRPVTITNTLGHEVTTSFTVGEHTPSVNLRWSGRQKWGSWHHAADLDAPIAHALAVALEHWKNSDRLQRIKVPHGSKEVSLGSSSKIKNGAALIVIDMLETDAYRGSTGYLDLDRKAIKRLAAELKIGSQQLLDLEQEAS
;
A
#
# COMPACT_ATOMS: atom_id res chain seq x y z
N MET A 1 -22.26 5.15 -46.20
CA MET A 1 -23.31 6.05 -46.74
C MET A 1 -24.02 5.35 -47.91
N CYS A 2 -25.36 5.26 -47.92
CA CYS A 2 -26.13 4.74 -49.08
C CYS A 2 -26.16 5.78 -50.22
N LYS A 3 -25.81 5.43 -51.48
CA LYS A 3 -26.12 6.27 -52.68
C LYS A 3 -26.36 5.54 -54.02
N SER A 4 -27.03 6.35 -54.87
CA SER A 4 -27.56 6.36 -56.27
C SER A 4 -28.71 5.46 -56.80
N ALA A 5 -30.02 5.76 -56.83
CA ALA A 5 -30.93 4.98 -57.74
C ALA A 5 -30.80 5.39 -59.21
N ASP A 6 -29.56 5.71 -59.63
CA ASP A 6 -29.16 6.16 -60.96
C ASP A 6 -29.45 7.66 -61.13
N GLU A 7 -28.64 8.58 -60.58
CA GLU A 7 -27.28 9.02 -60.99
C GLU A 7 -26.29 9.28 -59.80
N PRO A 8 -24.98 9.61 -60.03
CA PRO A 8 -24.13 10.27 -59.01
C PRO A 8 -24.75 11.60 -58.56
N GLY A 9 -25.51 11.59 -57.46
CA GLY A 9 -26.12 12.80 -56.90
C GLY A 9 -27.23 12.56 -55.89
N GLY A 10 -28.22 11.70 -56.16
CA GLY A 10 -29.42 11.53 -55.32
C GLY A 10 -29.33 10.44 -54.23
N PRO A 11 -29.94 10.62 -53.04
CA PRO A 11 -29.90 9.61 -51.98
C PRO A 11 -30.79 8.42 -52.34
N ARG A 12 -30.17 7.33 -52.84
CA ARG A 12 -30.78 6.00 -53.05
C ARG A 12 -31.44 5.61 -51.74
N ARG A 13 -32.78 5.53 -51.74
CA ARG A 13 -33.51 5.05 -50.58
C ARG A 13 -33.06 3.60 -50.38
N CYS A 14 -32.26 3.33 -49.34
CA CYS A 14 -31.77 1.97 -49.11
C CYS A 14 -32.99 1.02 -49.08
N ALA A 15 -32.85 -0.18 -49.66
CA ALA A 15 -33.92 -1.19 -49.66
C ALA A 15 -34.53 -1.29 -48.26
N ALA A 16 -35.86 -1.36 -48.16
CA ALA A 16 -36.58 -1.28 -46.89
C ALA A 16 -35.95 -2.21 -45.82
N GLU A 17 -35.56 -3.41 -46.25
CA GLU A 17 -34.85 -4.40 -45.44
C GLU A 17 -33.51 -3.90 -44.88
N ALA A 18 -32.64 -3.26 -45.68
CA ALA A 18 -31.36 -2.75 -45.21
C ALA A 18 -31.52 -1.62 -44.17
N ARG A 19 -32.56 -0.79 -44.30
CA ARG A 19 -32.92 0.22 -43.29
C ARG A 19 -33.42 -0.44 -42.01
N THR A 20 -34.30 -1.44 -42.14
CA THR A 20 -34.81 -2.19 -40.99
C THR A 20 -33.68 -2.92 -40.26
N HIS A 21 -32.72 -3.51 -40.98
CA HIS A 21 -31.54 -4.13 -40.37
C HIS A 21 -30.65 -3.12 -39.65
N TYR A 22 -30.35 -1.98 -40.26
CA TYR A 22 -29.58 -0.92 -39.61
C TYR A 22 -30.28 -0.35 -38.37
N GLN A 23 -31.60 -0.15 -38.44
CA GLN A 23 -32.39 0.31 -37.30
C GLN A 23 -32.37 -0.71 -36.15
N ARG A 24 -32.50 -2.01 -36.46
CA ARG A 24 -32.38 -3.07 -35.46
C ARG A 24 -30.99 -3.16 -34.84
N SER A 25 -29.93 -3.01 -35.64
CA SER A 25 -28.56 -3.00 -35.11
C SER A 25 -28.29 -1.77 -34.25
N ALA A 26 -28.76 -0.59 -34.67
CA ALA A 26 -28.63 0.64 -33.90
C ALA A 26 -29.40 0.55 -32.57
N GLN A 27 -30.59 -0.06 -32.57
CA GLN A 27 -31.36 -0.33 -31.35
C GLN A 27 -30.62 -1.30 -30.41
N ARG A 28 -30.03 -2.38 -30.93
CA ARG A 28 -29.23 -3.32 -30.13
C ARG A 28 -27.98 -2.68 -29.55
N VAL A 29 -27.28 -1.84 -30.31
CA VAL A 29 -26.10 -1.11 -29.80
C VAL A 29 -26.52 -0.15 -28.69
N ALA A 30 -27.60 0.61 -28.87
CA ALA A 30 -28.10 1.51 -27.84
C ALA A 30 -28.59 0.76 -26.58
N GLU A 31 -29.11 -0.46 -26.71
CA GLU A 31 -29.49 -1.32 -25.59
C GLU A 31 -28.25 -1.84 -24.85
N LEU A 32 -27.24 -2.32 -25.59
CA LEU A 32 -25.96 -2.76 -25.02
C LEU A 32 -25.19 -1.62 -24.34
N GLU A 33 -25.21 -0.41 -24.91
CA GLU A 33 -24.60 0.78 -24.28
C GLU A 33 -25.28 1.10 -22.95
N ARG A 34 -26.61 1.04 -22.87
CA ARG A 34 -27.34 1.23 -21.60
C ARG A 34 -27.05 0.13 -20.59
N GLU A 35 -26.93 -1.11 -21.04
CA GLU A 35 -26.60 -2.24 -20.17
C GLU A 35 -25.16 -2.12 -19.67
N TYR A 36 -24.23 -1.71 -20.52
CA TYR A 36 -22.84 -1.41 -20.16
C TYR A 36 -22.76 -0.28 -19.13
N ASP A 37 -23.47 0.83 -19.34
CA ASP A 37 -23.51 1.96 -18.40
C ASP A 37 -24.10 1.52 -17.05
N ARG A 38 -25.16 0.70 -17.08
CA ARG A 38 -25.78 0.14 -15.87
C ARG A 38 -24.82 -0.76 -15.11
N LEU A 39 -24.14 -1.68 -15.79
CA LEU A 39 -23.19 -2.59 -15.17
C LEU A 39 -21.97 -1.83 -14.61
N THR A 40 -21.51 -0.80 -15.32
CA THR A 40 -20.43 0.08 -14.85
C THR A 40 -20.84 0.81 -13.57
N ALA A 41 -22.04 1.40 -13.54
CA ALA A 41 -22.56 2.06 -12.33
C ALA A 41 -22.74 1.08 -11.15
N GLN A 42 -23.14 -0.17 -11.42
CA GLN A 42 -23.22 -1.22 -10.40
C GLN A 42 -21.84 -1.61 -9.87
N LEU A 43 -20.83 -1.72 -10.73
CA LEU A 43 -19.44 -1.98 -10.32
C LEU A 43 -18.88 -0.84 -9.48
N ASP A 44 -19.13 0.41 -9.86
CA ASP A 44 -18.69 1.58 -9.09
C ASP A 44 -19.34 1.60 -7.69
N ALA A 45 -20.64 1.30 -7.62
CA ALA A 45 -21.36 1.23 -6.34
C ALA A 45 -20.83 0.11 -5.43
N LEU A 46 -20.57 -1.09 -5.98
CA LEU A 46 -19.98 -2.20 -5.23
C LEU A 46 -18.55 -1.91 -4.78
N THR A 47 -17.77 -1.22 -5.62
CA THR A 47 -16.41 -0.79 -5.28
C THR A 47 -16.45 0.19 -4.10
N ALA A 48 -17.33 1.19 -4.15
CA ALA A 48 -17.51 2.14 -3.05
C ALA A 48 -17.99 1.45 -1.76
N GLN A 49 -18.92 0.50 -1.85
CA GLN A 49 -19.37 -0.27 -0.69
C GLN A 49 -18.25 -1.10 -0.07
N ARG A 50 -17.43 -1.75 -0.91
CA ARG A 50 -16.26 -2.49 -0.44
C ARG A 50 -15.27 -1.57 0.27
N GLU A 51 -14.98 -0.40 -0.29
CA GLU A 51 -14.08 0.58 0.32
C GLU A 51 -14.59 1.06 1.68
N SER A 52 -15.91 1.30 1.80
CA SER A 52 -16.54 1.64 3.09
C SER A 52 -16.37 0.53 4.14
N VAL A 53 -16.69 -0.72 3.78
CA VAL A 53 -16.60 -1.86 4.71
C VAL A 53 -15.15 -2.11 5.16
N VAL A 54 -14.19 -2.00 4.23
CA VAL A 54 -12.77 -2.12 4.58
C VAL A 54 -12.35 -1.02 5.55
N GLY A 55 -12.78 0.23 5.31
CA GLY A 55 -12.51 1.34 6.22
C GLY A 55 -13.05 1.13 7.63
N ASP A 56 -14.28 0.61 7.74
CA ASP A 56 -14.90 0.30 9.04
C ASP A 56 -14.15 -0.80 9.81
N ILE A 57 -13.69 -1.85 9.10
CA ILE A 57 -12.90 -2.93 9.68
C ILE A 57 -11.54 -2.40 10.19
N ASP A 58 -10.87 -1.56 9.40
CA ASP A 58 -9.59 -0.97 9.78
C ASP A 58 -9.73 -0.07 11.02
N GLU A 59 -10.80 0.73 11.10
CA GLU A 59 -11.09 1.58 12.27
C GLU A 59 -11.39 0.74 13.52
N GLN A 60 -12.26 -0.26 13.42
CA GLN A 60 -12.56 -1.16 14.54
C GLN A 60 -11.33 -1.94 14.99
N GLY A 61 -10.52 -2.41 14.04
CA GLY A 61 -9.25 -3.07 14.31
C GLY A 61 -8.28 -2.14 15.04
N ALA A 62 -8.18 -0.88 14.63
CA ALA A 62 -7.32 0.11 15.28
C ALA A 62 -7.77 0.41 16.72
N VAL A 63 -9.09 0.55 16.95
CA VAL A 63 -9.67 0.76 18.29
C VAL A 63 -9.43 -0.45 19.20
N LEU A 64 -9.68 -1.66 18.72
CA LEU A 64 -9.42 -2.88 19.48
C LEU A 64 -7.94 -3.03 19.81
N PHE A 65 -7.06 -2.71 18.85
CA PHE A 65 -5.62 -2.75 19.07
C PHE A 65 -5.20 -1.74 20.13
N GLU A 66 -5.70 -0.50 20.06
CA GLU A 66 -5.45 0.53 21.09
C GLU A 66 -5.94 0.11 22.48
N GLN A 67 -7.10 -0.55 22.58
CA GLN A 67 -7.59 -1.09 23.84
C GLN A 67 -6.69 -2.19 24.42
N LEU A 68 -6.05 -2.99 23.56
CA LEU A 68 -5.18 -4.10 23.97
C LEU A 68 -3.75 -3.67 24.28
N THR A 69 -3.21 -2.70 23.55
CA THR A 69 -1.78 -2.33 23.62
C THR A 69 -1.54 -0.91 24.16
N GLY A 70 -2.61 -0.14 24.39
CA GLY A 70 -2.54 1.25 24.83
C GLY A 70 -2.14 2.23 23.71
N HIS A 71 -1.98 1.77 22.48
CA HIS A 71 -1.59 2.64 21.36
C HIS A 71 -2.22 2.23 20.05
N ARG A 72 -2.73 3.24 19.35
CA ARG A 72 -3.38 3.07 18.07
C ARG A 72 -2.36 2.84 16.94
N PRO A 73 -2.55 1.86 16.06
CA PRO A 73 -1.73 1.71 14.86
C PRO A 73 -1.78 2.99 14.01
N VAL A 74 -0.64 3.41 13.47
CA VAL A 74 -0.53 4.61 12.62
C VAL A 74 -0.14 4.22 11.22
N THR A 75 -0.98 4.55 10.24
CA THR A 75 -0.70 4.34 8.82
C THR A 75 -0.24 5.65 8.17
N ILE A 76 0.88 5.57 7.45
CA ILE A 76 1.55 6.67 6.78
C ILE A 76 1.58 6.37 5.29
N THR A 77 1.03 7.27 4.47
CA THR A 77 1.11 7.14 3.01
C THR A 77 2.26 7.99 2.45
N ASN A 78 3.08 7.41 1.57
CA ASN A 78 4.15 8.12 0.86
C ASN A 78 3.69 8.66 -0.52
N THR A 79 4.55 9.40 -1.21
CA THR A 79 4.27 9.96 -2.56
C THR A 79 4.08 8.91 -3.66
N LEU A 80 4.49 7.66 -3.44
CA LEU A 80 4.28 6.54 -4.36
C LEU A 80 2.94 5.83 -4.09
N GLY A 81 2.16 6.27 -3.11
CA GLY A 81 0.95 5.58 -2.67
C GLY A 81 1.24 4.28 -1.91
N HIS A 82 2.46 4.12 -1.37
CA HIS A 82 2.74 3.06 -0.43
C HIS A 82 2.20 3.46 0.94
N GLU A 83 1.57 2.51 1.62
CA GLU A 83 1.08 2.65 2.98
C GLU A 83 2.03 1.92 3.92
N VAL A 84 2.43 2.58 4.99
CA VAL A 84 3.33 2.06 6.02
C VAL A 84 2.61 2.17 7.36
N THR A 85 2.28 1.05 7.96
CA THR A 85 1.61 0.96 9.25
C THR A 85 2.61 0.55 10.30
N THR A 86 2.70 1.35 11.37
CA THR A 86 3.44 0.99 12.58
C THR A 86 2.47 0.66 13.70
N SER A 87 2.70 -0.48 14.35
CA SER A 87 2.04 -0.85 15.60
C SER A 87 3.05 -1.53 16.52
N PHE A 88 2.69 -1.75 17.78
CA PHE A 88 3.52 -2.49 18.71
C PHE A 88 2.67 -3.32 19.65
N THR A 89 3.25 -4.41 20.17
CA THR A 89 2.55 -5.37 21.03
C THR A 89 3.24 -5.45 22.38
N VAL A 90 2.44 -5.42 23.46
CA VAL A 90 2.90 -5.44 24.86
C VAL A 90 2.46 -6.72 25.60
N GLY A 91 1.99 -7.76 24.87
CA GLY A 91 1.40 -8.98 25.44
C GLY A 91 2.40 -10.00 26.03
N GLU A 92 1.93 -11.21 26.38
CA GLU A 92 2.72 -12.32 26.99
C GLU A 92 3.91 -12.84 26.14
N HIS A 93 4.07 -12.35 24.91
CA HIS A 93 5.17 -12.70 24.01
C HIS A 93 6.25 -11.62 23.98
N THR A 94 7.33 -11.85 23.22
CA THR A 94 8.42 -10.87 23.08
C THR A 94 7.86 -9.53 22.56
N PRO A 95 7.97 -8.43 23.33
CA PRO A 95 7.52 -7.13 22.89
C PRO A 95 8.21 -6.75 21.58
N SER A 96 7.44 -6.27 20.61
CA SER A 96 7.97 -5.96 19.29
C SER A 96 7.24 -4.80 18.64
N VAL A 97 7.95 -4.12 17.75
CA VAL A 97 7.40 -3.09 16.88
C VAL A 97 7.11 -3.73 15.53
N ASN A 98 5.83 -3.85 15.19
CA ASN A 98 5.37 -4.41 13.93
C ASN A 98 5.33 -3.29 12.89
N LEU A 99 6.14 -3.44 11.84
CA LEU A 99 6.15 -2.57 10.68
C LEU A 99 5.48 -3.33 9.52
N ARG A 100 4.35 -2.83 9.04
CA ARG A 100 3.68 -3.37 7.84
C ARG A 100 3.74 -2.33 6.75
N TRP A 101 3.92 -2.77 5.53
CA TRP A 101 3.85 -1.85 4.41
C TRP A 101 3.35 -2.51 3.15
N SER A 102 2.66 -1.73 2.34
CA SER A 102 2.05 -2.19 1.12
C SER A 102 2.09 -1.12 0.04
N GLY A 103 1.93 -1.54 -1.21
CA GLY A 103 1.83 -0.62 -2.33
C GLY A 103 1.03 -1.20 -3.47
N ARG A 104 0.48 -0.31 -4.30
CA ARG A 104 -0.22 -0.68 -5.54
C ARG A 104 0.76 -0.66 -6.73
N GLN A 105 0.72 -1.71 -7.53
CA GLN A 105 1.34 -1.81 -8.85
C GLN A 105 0.26 -1.92 -9.92
N LYS A 106 0.64 -1.74 -11.19
CA LYS A 106 -0.30 -1.83 -12.33
C LYS A 106 -1.04 -3.17 -12.43
N TRP A 107 -0.46 -4.24 -11.88
CA TRP A 107 -0.95 -5.62 -12.01
C TRP A 107 -1.21 -6.30 -10.65
N GLY A 108 -1.21 -5.56 -9.55
CA GLY A 108 -1.50 -6.13 -8.23
C GLY A 108 -1.08 -5.24 -7.06
N SER A 109 -1.31 -5.71 -5.83
CA SER A 109 -0.75 -5.13 -4.62
C SER A 109 0.35 -6.03 -4.07
N TRP A 110 1.30 -5.44 -3.36
CA TRP A 110 2.30 -6.17 -2.59
C TRP A 110 2.18 -5.76 -1.13
N HIS A 111 2.47 -6.71 -0.24
CA HIS A 111 2.36 -6.55 1.21
C HIS A 111 3.57 -7.19 1.87
N HIS A 112 4.22 -6.45 2.76
CA HIS A 112 5.32 -6.93 3.59
C HIS A 112 5.06 -6.55 5.04
N ALA A 113 5.63 -7.34 5.95
CA ALA A 113 5.60 -7.09 7.38
C ALA A 113 6.93 -7.52 7.99
N ALA A 114 7.36 -6.80 9.02
CA ALA A 114 8.51 -7.16 9.82
C ALA A 114 8.25 -6.81 11.29
N ASP A 115 8.54 -7.77 12.15
CA ASP A 115 8.63 -7.55 13.59
C ASP A 115 10.06 -7.11 13.91
N LEU A 116 10.18 -5.91 14.48
CA LEU A 116 11.45 -5.33 14.90
C LEU A 116 11.54 -5.38 16.41
N ASP A 117 12.68 -5.85 16.91
CA ASP A 117 13.04 -5.74 18.32
C ASP A 117 13.06 -4.25 18.72
N ALA A 118 12.62 -3.91 19.94
CA ALA A 118 12.55 -2.52 20.39
C ALA A 118 13.88 -1.74 20.22
N PRO A 119 15.07 -2.31 20.52
CA PRO A 119 16.35 -1.65 20.25
C PRO A 119 16.61 -1.38 18.75
N ILE A 120 16.23 -2.29 17.85
CA ILE A 120 16.37 -2.11 16.40
C ILE A 120 15.44 -1.00 15.92
N ALA A 121 14.17 -1.03 16.37
CA ALA A 121 13.18 -0.03 16.02
C ALA A 121 13.61 1.37 16.50
N HIS A 122 14.16 1.49 17.70
CA HIS A 122 14.71 2.75 18.21
C HIS A 122 15.92 3.23 17.39
N ALA A 123 16.86 2.35 17.09
CA ALA A 123 18.03 2.69 16.28
C ALA A 123 17.64 3.12 14.86
N LEU A 124 16.63 2.48 14.26
CA LEU A 124 16.03 2.88 12.99
C LEU A 124 15.39 4.27 13.09
N ALA A 125 14.63 4.53 14.15
CA ALA A 125 14.03 5.84 14.38
C ALA A 125 15.09 6.96 14.40
N VAL A 126 16.17 6.77 15.16
CA VAL A 126 17.29 7.73 15.24
C VAL A 126 17.96 7.94 13.88
N ALA A 127 18.17 6.87 13.12
CA ALA A 127 18.75 6.96 11.78
C ALA A 127 17.86 7.75 10.81
N LEU A 128 16.53 7.55 10.89
CA LEU A 128 15.56 8.28 10.08
C LEU A 128 15.43 9.75 10.50
N GLU A 129 15.48 10.08 11.80
CA GLU A 129 15.46 11.47 12.30
C GLU A 129 16.62 12.29 11.72
N HIS A 130 17.80 11.67 11.64
CA HIS A 130 19.02 12.30 11.14
C HIS A 130 19.27 12.03 9.65
N TRP A 131 18.27 11.51 8.94
CA TRP A 131 18.42 11.12 7.54
C TRP A 131 18.88 12.30 6.67
N LYS A 132 20.07 12.13 6.09
CA LYS A 132 20.59 12.97 5.03
C LYS A 132 20.75 12.07 3.82
N ASN A 133 20.14 12.47 2.71
CA ASN A 133 20.25 11.76 1.43
C ASN A 133 21.75 11.49 1.16
N SER A 134 22.15 10.23 1.25
CA SER A 134 23.53 9.79 1.31
C SER A 134 23.67 8.51 0.52
N ASP A 135 24.64 8.48 -0.40
CA ASP A 135 24.94 7.30 -1.22
C ASP A 135 25.53 6.15 -0.38
N ARG A 136 25.86 6.38 0.90
CA ARG A 136 26.31 5.33 1.81
C ARG A 136 25.13 4.56 2.38
N LEU A 137 25.17 3.24 2.20
CA LEU A 137 24.28 2.30 2.88
C LEU A 137 24.62 2.24 4.39
N GLN A 138 23.66 2.58 5.23
CA GLN A 138 23.74 2.40 6.67
C GLN A 138 23.11 1.05 7.05
N ARG A 139 23.82 0.25 7.83
CA ARG A 139 23.32 -1.01 8.39
C ARG A 139 23.08 -0.84 9.87
N ILE A 140 21.89 -1.22 10.33
CA ILE A 140 21.44 -1.14 11.71
C ILE A 140 21.21 -2.56 12.18
N LYS A 141 22.00 -2.98 13.15
CA LYS A 141 21.96 -4.32 13.74
C LYS A 141 22.23 -4.19 15.23
N VAL A 142 21.48 -4.95 16.01
CA VAL A 142 21.71 -5.04 17.46
C VAL A 142 22.31 -6.41 17.81
N PRO A 143 23.13 -6.51 18.86
CA PRO A 143 23.59 -7.79 19.37
C PRO A 143 22.40 -8.69 19.69
N HIS A 144 22.46 -9.96 19.25
CA HIS A 144 21.38 -10.96 19.42
C HIS A 144 20.05 -10.65 18.73
N GLY A 145 19.95 -9.56 17.96
CA GLY A 145 18.75 -9.24 17.20
C GLY A 145 18.50 -10.21 16.05
N SER A 146 17.23 -10.53 15.83
CA SER A 146 16.82 -11.43 14.74
C SER A 146 16.83 -10.74 13.38
N LYS A 147 16.83 -9.41 13.34
CA LYS A 147 16.77 -8.60 12.11
C LYS A 147 18.00 -7.71 11.92
N GLU A 148 18.32 -7.44 10.66
CA GLU A 148 19.20 -6.36 10.23
C GLU A 148 18.40 -5.40 9.35
N VAL A 149 18.57 -4.10 9.56
CA VAL A 149 17.91 -3.07 8.77
C VAL A 149 18.95 -2.32 7.96
N SER A 150 18.80 -2.35 6.64
CA SER A 150 19.62 -1.60 5.70
C SER A 150 18.88 -0.35 5.22
N LEU A 151 19.48 0.82 5.42
CA LEU A 151 18.94 2.12 5.06
C LEU A 151 19.86 2.81 4.05
N GLY A 152 19.32 3.22 2.91
CA GLY A 152 20.07 3.90 1.85
C GLY A 152 19.21 4.91 1.10
N SER A 153 19.79 5.55 0.08
CA SER A 153 19.03 6.49 -0.76
C SER A 153 18.04 5.77 -1.67
N SER A 154 16.85 6.36 -1.82
CA SER A 154 15.86 5.88 -2.79
C SER A 154 16.27 6.27 -4.21
N SER A 155 16.22 5.31 -5.13
CA SER A 155 16.38 5.56 -6.57
C SER A 155 15.10 6.10 -7.22
N LYS A 156 13.95 5.99 -6.55
CA LYS A 156 12.63 6.37 -7.08
C LYS A 156 12.15 7.73 -6.55
N ILE A 157 12.56 8.09 -5.34
CA ILE A 157 12.12 9.31 -4.67
C ILE A 157 13.32 10.23 -4.46
N LYS A 158 13.28 11.42 -5.04
CA LYS A 158 14.32 12.43 -4.85
C LYS A 158 14.42 12.81 -3.37
N ASN A 159 15.62 12.68 -2.79
CA ASN A 159 15.86 12.86 -1.35
C ASN A 159 15.05 11.90 -0.45
N GLY A 160 14.57 10.79 -1.00
CA GLY A 160 13.92 9.73 -0.25
C GLY A 160 14.92 8.72 0.33
N ALA A 161 14.42 7.88 1.22
CA ALA A 161 15.15 6.78 1.81
C ALA A 161 14.57 5.46 1.29
N ALA A 162 15.43 4.46 1.15
CA ALA A 162 15.10 3.08 0.87
C ALA A 162 15.48 2.25 2.09
N LEU A 163 14.50 1.51 2.60
CA LEU A 163 14.61 0.62 3.74
C LEU A 163 14.54 -0.83 3.24
N ILE A 164 15.45 -1.68 3.72
CA ILE A 164 15.42 -3.13 3.53
C ILE A 164 15.49 -3.75 4.92
N VAL A 165 14.52 -4.59 5.26
CA VAL A 165 14.58 -5.41 6.47
C VAL A 165 15.01 -6.81 6.08
N ILE A 166 16.01 -7.35 6.78
CA ILE A 166 16.62 -8.65 6.53
C ILE A 166 16.42 -9.50 7.78
N ASP A 167 15.87 -10.70 7.61
CA ASP A 167 15.86 -11.71 8.66
C ASP A 167 17.22 -12.41 8.72
N MET A 168 17.88 -12.34 9.87
CA MET A 168 19.20 -12.94 10.08
C MET A 168 19.12 -14.43 10.44
N LEU A 169 17.92 -14.95 10.76
CA LEU A 169 17.67 -16.36 11.03
C LEU A 169 17.33 -17.15 9.74
N GLU A 170 17.13 -16.48 8.61
CA GLU A 170 16.97 -17.13 7.29
C GLU A 170 18.32 -17.72 6.83
N THR A 171 18.55 -19.01 7.09
CA THR A 171 19.61 -19.80 6.44
C THR A 171 19.34 -19.96 4.93
N ASP A 172 20.42 -20.07 4.13
CA ASP A 172 20.54 -20.02 2.65
C ASP A 172 19.45 -20.68 1.76
N ALA A 173 18.50 -21.44 2.30
CA ALA A 173 17.40 -22.08 1.56
C ALA A 173 16.16 -21.20 1.35
N TYR A 174 15.98 -20.13 2.12
CA TYR A 174 14.85 -19.18 1.99
C TYR A 174 15.38 -17.75 1.87
N ARG A 175 15.83 -17.35 0.68
CA ARG A 175 15.97 -15.91 0.33
C ARG A 175 14.57 -15.34 0.12
N GLY A 176 13.85 -15.06 1.20
CA GLY A 176 12.40 -14.83 1.11
C GLY A 176 11.95 -13.46 1.57
N SER A 177 12.42 -12.97 2.71
CA SER A 177 11.74 -11.87 3.40
C SER A 177 12.51 -10.54 3.40
N THR A 178 13.28 -10.25 2.35
CA THR A 178 13.78 -8.89 2.09
C THR A 178 12.62 -7.99 1.67
N GLY A 179 11.92 -7.43 2.64
CA GLY A 179 10.90 -6.43 2.37
C GLY A 179 11.59 -5.09 2.06
N TYR A 180 11.26 -4.51 0.91
CA TYR A 180 11.80 -3.23 0.47
C TYR A 180 10.74 -2.12 0.61
N LEU A 181 11.15 -0.94 1.09
CA LEU A 181 10.27 0.20 1.31
C LEU A 181 10.96 1.51 0.90
N ASP A 182 10.36 2.21 -0.06
CA ASP A 182 10.72 3.59 -0.39
C ASP A 182 9.94 4.59 0.47
N LEU A 183 10.61 5.61 1.00
CA LEU A 183 10.03 6.65 1.84
C LEU A 183 10.42 8.03 1.32
N ASP A 184 9.44 8.93 1.20
CA ASP A 184 9.71 10.35 0.97
C ASP A 184 10.02 11.09 2.28
N ARG A 185 10.42 12.35 2.19
CA ARG A 185 10.81 13.17 3.36
C ARG A 185 9.71 13.28 4.43
N LYS A 186 8.42 13.33 4.04
CA LYS A 186 7.30 13.40 4.99
C LYS A 186 7.12 12.03 5.66
N ALA A 187 7.14 10.96 4.89
CA ALA A 187 7.03 9.60 5.40
C ALA A 187 8.21 9.25 6.34
N ILE A 188 9.44 9.64 6.00
CA ILE A 188 10.64 9.47 6.85
C ILE A 188 10.43 10.12 8.21
N LYS A 189 10.04 11.40 8.23
CA LYS A 189 9.86 12.13 9.49
C LYS A 189 8.76 11.52 10.36
N ARG A 190 7.65 11.11 9.75
CA ARG A 190 6.53 10.53 10.48
C ARG A 190 6.90 9.14 11.01
N LEU A 191 7.48 8.29 10.17
CA LEU A 191 7.91 6.95 10.57
C LEU A 191 8.94 7.01 11.70
N ALA A 192 9.90 7.94 11.62
CA ALA A 192 10.89 8.15 12.68
C ALA A 192 10.23 8.47 14.02
N ALA A 193 9.23 9.37 14.03
CA ALA A 193 8.52 9.73 15.25
C ALA A 193 7.73 8.55 15.85
N GLU A 194 6.98 7.81 15.03
CA GLU A 194 6.18 6.66 15.49
C GLU A 194 7.06 5.53 16.02
N LEU A 195 8.14 5.19 15.29
CA LEU A 195 9.09 4.16 15.75
C LEU A 195 9.76 4.56 17.06
N LYS A 196 10.10 5.85 17.23
CA LYS A 196 10.71 6.34 18.47
C LYS A 196 9.77 6.21 19.66
N ILE A 197 8.50 6.60 19.49
CA ILE A 197 7.48 6.50 20.53
C ILE A 197 7.27 5.04 20.93
N GLY A 198 6.94 4.18 19.95
CA GLY A 198 6.65 2.78 20.22
C GLY A 198 7.84 2.02 20.81
N SER A 199 9.05 2.23 20.26
CA SER A 199 10.25 1.57 20.80
C SER A 199 10.63 2.06 22.19
N GLN A 200 10.52 3.36 22.49
CA GLN A 200 10.84 3.89 23.81
C GLN A 200 9.89 3.32 24.87
N GLN A 201 8.59 3.25 24.57
CA GLN A 201 7.62 2.66 25.48
C GLN A 201 7.93 1.19 25.80
N LEU A 202 8.33 0.39 24.81
CA LEU A 202 8.74 -0.99 25.04
C LEU A 202 10.01 -1.09 25.89
N LEU A 203 11.00 -0.23 25.62
CA LEU A 203 12.26 -0.21 26.39
C LEU A 203 12.04 0.21 27.85
N ASP A 204 11.14 1.17 28.10
CA ASP A 204 10.80 1.63 29.45
C ASP A 204 10.13 0.48 30.25
N LEU A 205 9.22 -0.27 29.61
CA LEU A 205 8.57 -1.43 30.22
C LEU A 205 9.55 -2.58 30.54
N GLU A 206 10.52 -2.85 29.67
CA GLU A 206 11.57 -3.84 29.92
C GLU A 206 12.44 -3.46 31.14
N GLN A 207 12.68 -2.17 31.34
CA GLN A 207 13.43 -1.66 32.50
C GLN A 207 12.63 -1.77 33.80
N GLU A 208 11.31 -1.55 33.77
CA GLU A 208 10.44 -1.71 34.94
C GLU A 208 10.26 -3.17 35.37
N ALA A 209 10.40 -4.12 34.44
CA ALA A 209 10.27 -5.55 34.69
C ALA A 209 11.56 -6.24 35.19
N SER A 210 12.72 -5.56 35.10
CA SER A 210 14.05 -6.08 35.46
C SER A 210 14.49 -5.70 36.88
#